data_AF-A0A960GWF1-F1
#
_entry.id   AF-A0A960GWF1-F1
#
_cell.length_a   1.000
_cell.length_b   1.000
_cell.length_c   1.000
_cell.angle_alpha   90.00
_cell.angle_beta   90.00
_cell.angle_gamma   90.00
#
_symmetry.space_group_name_H-M   'P 1'
#
loop_
_entity.id
_entity.type
_entity.pdbx_description
1 polymer ?
#
loop_
_entity_poly.entity_id
_entity_poly.type
_entity_poly.pdbx_seq_one_letter_code
_entity_poly.pdbx_strand_id
1 'polypeptide(L)'
;MRQSNICARTITVADPSVALPAPGFAMLNIPSAWQYSTGNGVSVAVIDTGVNPSPRLPVVAGGDYIMGGDGLMDCDSHGTIVASLIGAAPQGSPMPAPMQAKPALPPGPGAPAVVSAPPPPGAPPPPPAPPP
;
A
#
# COMPACT_ATOMS: atom_id res chain seq x y z
N MET A 1 6.84 17.80 -15.10
CA MET A 1 7.07 16.81 -16.17
C MET A 1 5.76 16.61 -16.94
N ARG A 2 5.67 15.68 -17.89
CA ARG A 2 4.41 15.37 -18.62
C ARG A 2 4.21 13.85 -18.69
N GLN A 3 2.98 13.39 -18.53
CA GLN A 3 2.58 12.01 -18.79
C GLN A 3 2.54 11.74 -20.31
N SER A 4 3.32 10.75 -20.74
CA SER A 4 3.44 10.38 -22.17
C SER A 4 2.73 9.08 -22.53
N ASN A 5 2.44 8.22 -21.54
CA ASN A 5 1.81 6.93 -21.73
C ASN A 5 0.59 6.78 -20.80
N ILE A 6 -0.33 5.89 -21.18
CA ILE A 6 -1.41 5.46 -20.28
C ILE A 6 -0.82 4.74 -19.06
N CYS A 7 -1.49 4.82 -17.91
CA CYS A 7 -1.02 4.14 -16.71
C CYS A 7 -1.04 2.62 -16.88
N ALA A 8 0.00 1.98 -16.36
CA ALA A 8 0.10 0.53 -16.28
C ALA A 8 -0.94 -0.03 -15.30
N ARG A 9 -1.29 -1.30 -15.49
CA ARG A 9 -2.15 -2.06 -14.57
C ARG A 9 -1.46 -3.36 -14.21
N THR A 10 -1.50 -3.72 -12.94
CA THR A 10 -1.06 -5.04 -12.49
C THR A 10 -1.91 -6.14 -13.13
N ILE A 11 -1.26 -7.22 -13.53
CA ILE A 11 -1.90 -8.46 -13.97
C ILE A 11 -1.38 -9.63 -13.15
N THR A 12 -2.11 -10.72 -13.13
CA THR A 12 -1.61 -12.01 -12.63
C THR A 12 -1.10 -12.85 -13.81
N VAL A 13 -0.30 -13.87 -13.51
CA VAL A 13 -0.11 -14.99 -14.44
C VAL A 13 -1.46 -15.69 -14.71
N ALA A 14 -1.51 -16.53 -15.75
CA ALA A 14 -2.75 -17.14 -16.23
C ALA A 14 -3.48 -17.99 -15.16
N ASP A 15 -2.74 -18.71 -14.32
CA ASP A 15 -3.28 -19.53 -13.23
C ASP A 15 -2.52 -19.23 -11.92
N PRO A 16 -2.93 -18.20 -11.17
CA PRO A 16 -2.20 -17.75 -9.99
C PRO A 16 -2.72 -18.44 -8.72
N SER A 17 -1.83 -19.12 -7.99
CA SER A 17 -2.16 -19.69 -6.67
C SER A 17 -2.15 -18.64 -5.55
N VAL A 18 -3.01 -17.62 -5.64
CA VAL A 18 -3.02 -16.45 -4.73
C VAL A 18 -3.44 -16.77 -3.28
N ALA A 19 -4.01 -17.95 -3.04
CA ALA A 19 -4.34 -18.44 -1.71
C ALA A 19 -3.12 -19.02 -0.96
N LEU A 20 -2.02 -19.30 -1.68
CA LEU A 20 -0.80 -19.83 -1.09
C LEU A 20 0.13 -18.69 -0.66
N PRO A 21 0.92 -18.87 0.41
CA PRO A 21 1.97 -17.93 0.75
C PRO A 21 2.94 -17.73 -0.41
N ALA A 22 3.33 -16.48 -0.67
CA ALA A 22 4.36 -16.19 -1.65
C ALA A 22 5.68 -16.90 -1.27
N PRO A 23 6.46 -17.43 -2.23
CA PRO A 23 7.70 -18.16 -1.91
C PRO A 23 8.67 -17.39 -1.02
N GLY A 24 8.83 -16.07 -1.23
CA GLY A 24 9.68 -15.23 -0.38
C GLY A 24 9.16 -15.11 1.06
N PHE A 25 7.84 -15.08 1.26
CA PHE A 25 7.21 -15.05 2.58
C PHE A 25 7.48 -16.35 3.35
N ALA A 26 7.42 -17.49 2.66
CA ALA A 26 7.76 -18.79 3.23
C ALA A 26 9.26 -18.95 3.51
N MET A 27 10.11 -18.56 2.56
CA MET A 27 11.58 -18.66 2.67
C MET A 27 12.11 -17.86 3.88
N LEU A 28 11.58 -16.66 4.10
CA LEU A 28 11.97 -15.80 5.23
C LEU A 28 11.30 -16.20 6.56
N ASN A 29 10.40 -17.18 6.53
CA ASN A 29 9.61 -17.61 7.69
C ASN A 29 8.96 -16.43 8.44
N ILE A 30 8.29 -15.56 7.68
CA ILE A 30 7.66 -14.34 8.21
C ILE A 30 6.70 -14.61 9.38
N PRO A 31 5.88 -15.69 9.40
CA PRO A 31 5.03 -15.99 10.55
C PRO A 31 5.80 -16.18 11.86
N SER A 32 6.98 -16.80 11.82
CA SER A 32 7.84 -16.88 13.01
C SER A 32 8.47 -15.54 13.36
N ALA A 33 8.83 -14.71 12.37
CA ALA A 33 9.35 -13.37 12.63
C ALA A 33 8.32 -12.47 13.34
N TRP A 34 7.03 -12.59 12.99
CA TRP A 34 5.96 -11.83 13.63
C TRP A 34 5.72 -12.17 15.11
N GLN A 35 6.28 -13.26 15.63
CA GLN A 35 6.31 -13.51 17.08
C GLN A 35 7.22 -12.53 17.82
N TYR A 36 8.19 -11.93 17.11
CA TYR A 36 9.14 -10.96 17.65
C TYR A 36 8.85 -9.53 17.25
N SER A 37 8.25 -9.28 16.07
CA SER A 37 7.78 -7.95 15.68
C SER A 37 6.88 -7.96 14.44
N THR A 38 5.84 -7.12 14.48
CA THR A 38 4.99 -6.78 13.32
C THR A 38 5.27 -5.38 12.77
N GLY A 39 6.27 -4.66 13.30
CA GLY A 39 6.61 -3.30 12.89
C GLY A 39 5.70 -2.20 13.47
N ASN A 40 4.87 -2.51 14.47
CA ASN A 40 3.96 -1.51 15.07
C ASN A 40 4.70 -0.25 15.57
N GLY A 41 4.23 0.92 15.13
CA GLY A 41 4.83 2.21 15.45
C GLY A 41 6.07 2.59 14.61
N VAL A 42 6.50 1.74 13.67
CA VAL A 42 7.59 2.07 12.74
C VAL A 42 7.01 2.66 11.46
N SER A 43 7.46 3.87 11.11
CA SER A 43 7.12 4.49 9.83
C SER A 43 8.15 4.10 8.76
N VAL A 44 7.67 3.74 7.57
CA VAL A 44 8.51 3.45 6.40
C VAL A 44 8.11 4.40 5.28
N ALA A 45 9.06 5.20 4.80
CA ALA A 45 8.87 6.02 3.61
C ALA A 45 9.19 5.20 2.34
N VAL A 46 8.28 5.22 1.37
CA VAL A 46 8.45 4.53 0.09
C VAL A 46 8.72 5.58 -0.99
N ILE A 47 9.96 5.64 -1.47
CA ILE A 47 10.37 6.51 -2.58
C ILE A 47 10.29 5.66 -3.86
N ASP A 48 9.17 5.75 -4.56
CA ASP A 48 8.88 4.92 -5.73
C ASP A 48 7.97 5.69 -6.71
N THR A 49 7.23 4.98 -7.55
CA THR A 49 6.31 5.47 -8.60
C THR A 49 4.96 5.96 -8.07
N GLY A 50 4.84 6.13 -6.76
CA GLY A 50 3.59 6.39 -6.04
C GLY A 50 2.96 5.11 -5.48
N VAL A 51 1.88 5.26 -4.72
CA VAL A 51 1.13 4.12 -4.16
C VAL A 51 -0.35 4.35 -4.36
N ASN A 52 -1.06 3.38 -4.95
CA ASN A 52 -2.53 3.35 -4.94
C ASN A 52 -3.00 2.70 -3.63
N PRO A 53 -3.59 3.45 -2.69
CA PRO A 53 -4.04 2.93 -1.39
C PRO A 53 -5.18 1.93 -1.52
N SER A 54 -5.26 1.00 -0.56
CA SER A 54 -6.35 0.04 -0.43
C SER A 54 -6.70 -0.23 1.04
N PRO A 55 -7.83 -0.88 1.36
CA PRO A 55 -8.13 -1.26 2.75
C PRO A 55 -7.04 -2.12 3.41
N ARG A 56 -6.31 -2.91 2.60
CA ARG A 56 -5.17 -3.70 3.07
C ARG A 56 -3.87 -2.91 3.10
N LEU A 57 -3.81 -1.75 2.44
CA LEU A 57 -2.62 -0.92 2.35
C LEU A 57 -2.98 0.55 2.65
N PRO A 58 -3.29 0.90 3.91
CA PRO A 58 -3.48 2.29 4.31
C PRO A 58 -2.14 3.02 4.26
N VAL A 59 -2.08 4.17 3.58
CA VAL A 59 -0.84 4.95 3.42
C VAL A 59 -1.07 6.43 3.65
N VAL A 60 -0.04 7.12 4.12
CA VAL A 60 -0.03 8.58 4.30
C VAL A 60 0.64 9.22 3.08
N ALA A 61 0.11 10.36 2.64
CA ALA A 61 0.70 11.14 1.56
C ALA A 61 2.15 11.51 1.84
N GLY A 62 3.03 11.31 0.86
CA GLY A 62 4.48 11.56 0.95
C GLY A 62 4.98 12.66 0.00
N GLY A 63 4.13 13.12 -0.90
CA GLY A 63 4.47 14.06 -1.98
C GLY A 63 4.86 13.34 -3.28
N ASP A 64 4.87 14.09 -4.37
CA ASP A 64 5.24 13.61 -5.71
C ASP A 64 6.21 14.59 -6.38
N TYR A 65 7.35 14.05 -6.81
CA TYR A 65 8.45 14.79 -7.43
C TYR A 65 8.39 14.79 -8.97
N ILE A 66 7.36 14.19 -9.57
CA ILE A 66 7.17 14.07 -11.03
C ILE A 66 6.14 15.08 -11.54
N MET A 67 4.92 15.04 -11.00
CA MET A 67 3.78 15.86 -11.44
C MET A 67 3.32 16.88 -10.37
N GLY A 68 3.89 16.85 -9.18
CA GLY A 68 3.57 17.78 -8.08
C GLY A 68 2.32 17.40 -7.28
N GLY A 69 1.95 16.10 -7.26
CA GLY A 69 0.86 15.56 -6.44
C GLY A 69 1.27 15.17 -5.00
N ASP A 70 0.49 14.28 -4.40
CA ASP A 70 0.63 13.82 -3.01
C ASP A 70 1.32 12.44 -2.86
N GLY A 71 1.65 11.79 -3.98
CA GLY A 71 2.27 10.46 -4.04
C GLY A 71 1.27 9.30 -3.93
N LEU A 72 -0.03 9.58 -3.86
CA LEU A 72 -1.11 8.57 -3.71
C LEU A 72 -1.69 8.08 -5.05
N MET A 73 -0.96 8.30 -6.13
CA MET A 73 -1.25 7.80 -7.46
C MET A 73 -0.03 7.06 -7.98
N ASP A 74 -0.20 5.77 -8.25
CA ASP A 74 0.80 4.94 -8.91
C ASP A 74 0.37 4.66 -10.34
N CYS A 75 1.10 5.23 -11.30
CA CYS A 75 0.82 5.09 -12.73
C CYS A 75 1.65 3.97 -13.39
N ASP A 76 2.61 3.40 -12.67
CA ASP A 76 3.55 2.39 -13.17
C ASP A 76 3.28 1.00 -12.56
N SER A 77 2.38 0.92 -11.58
CA SER A 77 2.03 -0.28 -10.83
C SER A 77 3.16 -0.88 -9.99
N HIS A 78 4.28 -0.17 -9.82
CA HIS A 78 5.46 -0.69 -9.14
C HIS A 78 5.44 -0.34 -7.64
N GLY A 79 5.25 0.93 -7.30
CA GLY A 79 5.33 1.40 -5.91
C GLY A 79 4.21 0.83 -5.03
N THR A 80 3.04 0.59 -5.60
CA THR A 80 1.95 -0.12 -4.91
C THR A 80 2.35 -1.55 -4.55
N ILE A 81 3.03 -2.26 -5.46
CA ILE A 81 3.55 -3.61 -5.20
C ILE A 81 4.59 -3.53 -4.08
N VAL A 82 5.59 -2.66 -4.20
CA VAL A 82 6.66 -2.50 -3.19
C VAL A 82 6.08 -2.19 -1.81
N ALA A 83 5.18 -1.22 -1.70
CA ALA A 83 4.52 -0.87 -0.44
C ALA A 83 3.69 -2.05 0.12
N SER A 84 3.06 -2.85 -0.74
CA SER A 84 2.31 -4.02 -0.31
C SER A 84 3.19 -5.12 0.29
N LEU A 85 4.41 -5.33 -0.24
CA LEU A 85 5.37 -6.26 0.35
C LEU A 85 5.84 -5.79 1.73
N ILE A 86 5.97 -4.48 1.93
CA ILE A 86 6.46 -3.89 3.19
C ILE A 86 5.41 -3.98 4.29
N GLY A 87 4.16 -3.62 4.00
CA GLY A 87 3.20 -3.32 5.07
C GLY A 87 1.73 -3.60 4.77
N ALA A 88 1.39 -4.32 3.70
CA ALA A 88 -0.02 -4.68 3.50
C ALA A 88 -0.50 -5.65 4.59
N ALA A 89 -1.69 -5.39 5.12
CA ALA A 89 -2.38 -6.29 6.03
C ALA A 89 -2.62 -7.66 5.36
N PRO A 90 -2.48 -8.78 6.08
CA PRO A 90 -2.81 -10.10 5.55
C PRO A 90 -4.30 -10.22 5.22
N GLN A 91 -4.63 -11.15 4.33
CA GLN A 91 -6.01 -11.55 4.05
C GLN A 91 -6.24 -12.96 4.62
N GLY A 92 -7.30 -13.14 5.40
CA GLY A 92 -7.69 -14.44 5.95
C GLY A 92 -6.96 -14.89 7.21
N SER A 93 -5.70 -14.47 7.42
CA SER A 93 -4.94 -14.79 8.63
C SER A 93 -4.81 -13.56 9.54
N PRO A 94 -5.18 -13.65 10.83
CA PRO A 94 -5.00 -12.54 11.75
C PRO A 94 -3.51 -12.31 12.03
N MET A 95 -3.10 -11.04 12.06
CA MET A 95 -1.79 -10.66 12.60
C MET A 95 -1.73 -11.01 14.10
N PRO A 96 -0.57 -11.40 14.63
CA PRO A 96 -0.36 -11.45 16.08
C PRO A 96 -0.69 -10.10 16.73
N ALA A 97 -1.01 -10.12 18.03
CA ALA A 97 -1.30 -8.90 18.78
C ALA A 97 -0.18 -7.87 18.59
N PRO A 98 -0.51 -6.59 18.30
CA PRO A 98 0.52 -5.58 18.10
C PRO A 98 1.39 -5.45 19.35
N MET A 99 2.70 -5.53 19.17
CA MET A 99 3.62 -5.20 20.26
C MET A 99 3.52 -3.72 20.62
N GLN A 100 3.99 -3.35 21.81
CA GLN A 100 4.02 -1.96 22.23
C GLN A 100 4.81 -1.12 21.23
N ALA A 101 4.15 -0.10 20.66
CA ALA A 101 4.80 0.82 19.74
C ALA A 101 5.95 1.54 20.45
N LYS A 102 7.15 1.47 19.87
CA LYS A 102 8.25 2.39 20.15
C LYS A 102 8.57 3.12 18.86
N PRO A 103 8.01 4.33 18.66
CA PRO A 103 8.30 5.11 17.46
C PRO A 103 9.80 5.31 17.33
N ALA A 104 10.39 4.80 16.24
CA ALA A 104 11.78 5.07 15.89
C ALA A 104 11.97 6.53 15.44
N LEU A 105 10.89 7.15 14.95
CA LEU A 105 10.79 8.54 14.55
C LEU A 105 9.45 9.10 15.05
N PRO A 106 9.36 10.35 15.53
CA PRO A 106 8.08 10.98 15.78
C PRO A 106 7.22 10.94 14.49
N PRO A 107 5.90 10.70 14.59
CA PRO A 107 5.02 10.78 13.43
C PRO A 107 5.22 12.15 12.76
N GLY A 108 5.50 12.17 11.46
CA GLY A 108 5.47 13.42 10.71
C GLY A 108 4.07 14.05 10.80
N PRO A 109 3.92 15.36 10.57
CA PRO A 109 2.62 16.06 10.61
C PRO A 109 1.66 15.66 9.46
N GLY A 110 1.83 14.45 8.91
CA GLY A 110 1.10 13.96 7.75
C GLY A 110 -0.38 13.79 8.04
N ALA A 111 -1.18 13.97 6.98
CA ALA A 111 -2.59 13.61 6.96
C ALA A 111 -2.80 12.15 7.43
N PRO A 112 -3.98 11.80 7.95
CA PRO A 112 -4.29 10.42 8.29
C PRO A 112 -4.10 9.49 7.09
N ALA A 113 -3.78 8.22 7.36
CA ALA A 113 -3.63 7.23 6.31
C ALA A 113 -4.95 7.07 5.54
N VAL A 114 -4.85 7.05 4.21
CA VAL A 114 -5.98 6.83 3.30
C VAL A 114 -6.01 5.38 2.84
N VAL A 115 -7.20 4.87 2.54
CA VAL A 115 -7.45 3.46 2.18
C VAL A 115 -7.99 3.28 0.76
N SER A 116 -8.06 4.37 -0.01
CA SER A 116 -8.49 4.35 -1.40
C SER A 116 -7.72 5.40 -2.19
N ALA A 117 -7.35 5.06 -3.43
CA ALA A 117 -6.79 6.04 -4.34
C ALA A 117 -7.79 7.14 -4.67
N PRO A 118 -7.33 8.39 -4.85
CA PRO A 118 -8.16 9.41 -5.46
C PRO A 118 -8.59 8.96 -6.86
N PRO A 119 -9.79 9.36 -7.32
CA PRO A 119 -10.26 9.02 -8.65
C PRO A 119 -9.26 9.54 -9.71
N PRO A 120 -9.06 8.80 -10.81
CA PRO A 120 -8.17 9.26 -11.86
C PRO A 120 -8.63 10.62 -12.41
N PRO A 121 -7.71 11.52 -12.77
CA PRO A 121 -8.04 12.80 -13.38
C PRO A 121 -8.98 12.60 -14.58
N GLY A 122 -10.19 13.20 -14.51
CA GLY A 122 -11.20 13.12 -15.56
C GLY A 122 -12.22 11.97 -15.44
N ALA A 123 -12.21 11.18 -14.36
CA ALA A 123 -13.26 10.20 -14.11
C ALA A 123 -14.63 10.87 -13.82
N PRO A 124 -15.75 10.31 -14.29
CA PRO A 124 -17.08 10.72 -13.84
C PRO A 124 -17.20 10.56 -12.31
N PRO A 125 -17.96 11.42 -11.61
CA PRO A 125 -18.17 11.27 -10.18
C PRO A 125 -18.77 9.89 -9.87
N PRO A 126 -18.45 9.30 -8.69
CA PRO A 126 -19.03 8.02 -8.30
C PRO A 126 -20.55 8.11 -8.25
N PRO A 127 -21.27 7.03 -8.60
CA PRO A 127 -22.72 7.01 -8.49
C PRO A 127 -23.17 7.24 -7.04
N PRO A 128 -24.34 7.86 -6.80
CA PRO A 128 -24.88 8.03 -5.46
C PRO A 128 -24.96 6.69 -4.73
N ALA A 129 -24.61 6.68 -3.45
CA ALA A 129 -24.76 5.48 -2.63
C ALA A 129 -26.23 5.02 -2.63
N PRO A 130 -26.50 3.70 -2.56
CA PRO A 130 -27.86 3.20 -2.42
C PRO A 130 -28.52 3.80 -1.16
N PRO A 131 -29.84 4.08 -1.19
CA PRO A 131 -30.56 4.49 0.01
C PRO A 131 -30.49 3.41 1.10
N PRO A 132 -30.58 3.80 2.38
CA PRO A 132 -30.52 2.90 3.53
C PRO A 132 -31.68 1.88 3.57
#